data_AF-A0A4S2A789-F1
#
_entry.id   AF-A0A4S2A789-F1
#
_cell.length_a   1.000
_cell.length_b   1.000
_cell.length_c   1.000
_cell.angle_alpha   90.00
_cell.angle_beta   90.00
_cell.angle_gamma   90.00
#
_symmetry.space_group_name_H-M   'P 1'
#
loop_
_entity.id
_entity.type
_entity.pdbx_description
1 polymer ?
#
loop_
_entity_poly.entity_id
_entity_poly.type
_entity_poly.pdbx_seq_one_letter_code
_entity_poly.pdbx_strand_id
1 'polypeptide(L)' 'MFKQNIGPGLCIDETSLSCGELYTVVTNRAGRGGRGTLVAMIRGTKSEDVIKVLEMIHLSRRKTVKEVTLDL' A
#
# COMPACT_ATOMS: atom_id res chain seq x y z
N MET A 1 -1.12 2.15 -9.46
CA MET A 1 -1.34 0.97 -8.59
C MET A 1 -0.78 -0.27 -9.27
N PHE A 2 -0.11 -1.16 -8.53
CA PHE A 2 0.50 -2.40 -9.02
C PHE A 2 -0.07 -3.60 -8.25
N LYS A 3 -1.28 -4.02 -8.61
CA LYS A 3 -2.00 -5.10 -7.93
C LYS A 3 -1.20 -6.41 -7.89
N GLN A 4 -0.35 -6.64 -8.92
CA GLN A 4 0.54 -7.78 -9.04
C GLN A 4 1.56 -7.92 -7.91
N ASN A 5 1.91 -6.81 -7.25
CA ASN A 5 2.96 -6.76 -6.25
C ASN A 5 2.48 -7.14 -4.83
N ILE A 6 1.18 -7.40 -4.64
CA ILE A 6 0.68 -7.86 -3.33
C ILE A 6 1.31 -9.20 -2.95
N GLY A 7 1.72 -9.32 -1.70
CA GLY A 7 2.41 -10.48 -1.16
C GLY A 7 2.04 -10.74 0.29
N PRO A 8 2.70 -11.71 0.94
CA PRO A 8 2.37 -12.12 2.30
C PRO A 8 2.66 -11.05 3.37
N GLY A 9 3.55 -10.09 3.10
CA GLY A 9 3.86 -9.02 4.04
C GLY A 9 3.77 -7.65 3.39
N LEU A 10 2.88 -6.80 3.92
CA LEU A 10 2.70 -5.43 3.47
C LEU A 10 3.16 -4.41 4.52
N CYS A 11 3.64 -3.28 4.05
CA CYS A 11 3.86 -2.08 4.86
C CYS A 11 2.91 -0.98 4.36
N ILE A 12 2.36 -0.21 5.28
CA ILE A 12 1.56 0.98 5.00
C ILE A 12 2.25 2.15 5.69
N ASP A 13 2.59 3.15 4.91
CA ASP A 13 3.31 4.34 5.36
C ASP A 13 2.56 5.60 4.91
N GLU A 14 2.63 6.66 5.71
CA GLU A 14 2.15 7.99 5.34
C GLU A 14 3.33 8.90 5.00
N THR A 15 3.24 9.63 3.90
CA THR A 15 4.31 10.54 3.48
C THR A 15 3.75 11.84 2.92
N SER A 16 4.40 12.94 3.25
CA SER A 16 4.12 14.25 2.64
C SER A 16 5.05 14.45 1.45
N LEU A 17 4.47 14.64 0.27
CA LEU A 17 5.19 15.19 -0.88
C LEU A 17 5.18 16.73 -0.83
N SER A 18 5.89 17.34 -1.77
CA SER A 18 5.99 18.80 -1.91
C SER A 18 4.63 19.50 -1.84
N CYS A 19 4.61 20.72 -1.28
CA CYS A 19 3.41 21.55 -1.13
C CYS A 19 2.30 20.97 -0.23
N GLY A 20 2.66 20.11 0.74
CA GLY A 20 1.73 19.65 1.79
C GLY A 20 0.77 18.54 1.34
N GLU A 21 1.05 17.92 0.19
CA GLU A 21 0.25 16.80 -0.29
C GLU A 21 0.59 15.54 0.49
N LEU A 22 -0.39 15.01 1.24
CA LEU A 22 -0.23 13.75 1.94
C LEU A 22 -0.54 12.57 1.02
N TYR A 23 0.18 11.48 1.21
CA TYR A 23 -0.01 10.22 0.50
C TYR A 23 0.10 9.04 1.45
N THR A 24 -0.74 8.04 1.24
CA THR A 24 -0.54 6.70 1.80
C THR A 24 0.16 5.82 0.77
N VAL A 25 1.29 5.23 1.16
CA VAL A 25 2.07 4.31 0.35
C VAL A 25 1.89 2.91 0.91
N VAL A 26 1.59 1.95 0.04
CA VAL A 26 1.52 0.53 0.39
C VAL A 26 2.60 -0.21 -0.35
N THR A 27 3.48 -0.88 0.39
CA THR A 27 4.60 -1.64 -0.15
C THR A 27 4.56 -3.11 0.26
N ASN A 28 5.20 -3.97 -0.53
CA ASN A 28 5.43 -5.37 -0.22
C ASN A 28 6.88 -5.54 0.26
N ARG A 29 7.03 -6.03 1.49
CA ARG A 29 8.34 -6.23 2.13
C ARG A 29 9.26 -7.17 1.35
N ALA A 30 8.68 -8.14 0.65
CA ALA A 30 9.45 -9.09 -0.14
C ALA A 30 10.25 -8.41 -1.27
N GLY A 31 9.81 -7.24 -1.74
CA GLY A 31 10.48 -6.49 -2.79
C GLY A 31 11.77 -5.78 -2.34
N ARG A 32 11.97 -5.58 -1.03
CA ARG A 32 13.18 -4.98 -0.43
C ARG A 32 13.64 -3.66 -1.10
N GLY A 33 12.70 -2.79 -1.44
CA GLY A 33 12.99 -1.51 -2.11
C GLY A 33 13.23 -1.61 -3.62
N GLY A 34 13.30 -2.82 -4.19
CA GLY A 34 13.47 -3.07 -5.61
C GLY A 34 12.15 -3.19 -6.38
N ARG A 35 12.23 -3.73 -7.60
CA ARG A 35 11.06 -4.03 -8.43
C ARG A 35 10.13 -5.00 -7.70
N GLY A 36 8.85 -4.68 -7.66
CA GLY A 36 7.85 -5.47 -6.93
C GLY A 36 7.54 -4.96 -5.53
N THR A 37 8.23 -3.91 -5.06
CA THR A 37 7.97 -3.32 -3.73
C THR A 37 6.69 -2.49 -3.71
N LEU A 38 6.50 -1.54 -4.61
CA LEU A 38 5.34 -0.64 -4.56
C LEU A 38 4.05 -1.37 -4.97
N VAL A 39 3.04 -1.40 -4.10
CA VAL A 39 1.70 -1.95 -4.38
C VAL A 39 0.73 -0.85 -4.75
N ALA A 40 0.66 0.21 -3.94
CA ALA A 40 -0.19 1.37 -4.20
C ALA A 40 0.45 2.65 -3.66
N MET A 41 0.15 3.76 -4.31
CA MET A 41 0.41 5.11 -3.80
C MET A 41 -0.90 5.87 -3.97
N ILE A 42 -1.41 6.40 -2.87
CA ILE A 42 -2.78 6.90 -2.75
C ILE A 42 -2.68 8.32 -2.21
N ARG A 43 -3.33 9.27 -2.88
CA ARG A 43 -3.34 10.67 -2.41
C ARG A 43 -4.31 10.80 -1.25
N GLY A 44 -3.86 11.41 -0.17
CA GLY A 44 -4.55 11.51 1.11
C GLY A 44 -4.21 10.37 2.06
N THR A 45 -4.52 10.58 3.34
CA THR A 45 -4.31 9.63 4.45
C THR A 45 -5.60 9.18 5.10
N LYS A 46 -6.76 9.66 4.61
CA LYS A 46 -8.06 9.24 5.09
C LYS A 46 -8.27 7.75 4.83
N SER A 47 -8.46 6.99 5.90
CA SER A 47 -8.58 5.52 5.82
C SER A 47 -9.73 5.08 4.92
N GLU A 48 -10.85 5.79 4.91
CA GLU A 48 -12.00 5.50 4.03
C GLU A 48 -11.64 5.53 2.54
N ASP A 49 -10.79 6.46 2.12
CA ASP A 49 -10.39 6.61 0.72
C ASP A 49 -9.30 5.60 0.35
N VAL A 50 -8.38 5.33 1.29
CA VAL A 50 -7.37 4.28 1.17
C VAL A 50 -8.03 2.91 1.01
N ILE A 51 -9.04 2.59 1.83
CA ILE A 51 -9.78 1.31 1.77
C ILE A 51 -10.43 1.15 0.40
N LYS A 52 -11.17 2.15 -0.10
CA LYS A 52 -11.81 2.09 -1.43
C LYS A 52 -10.80 1.77 -2.53
N VAL A 53 -9.60 2.36 -2.45
CA VAL A 53 -8.54 2.10 -3.43
C VAL A 53 -7.99 0.69 -3.29
N LEU A 54 -7.73 0.21 -2.07
CA LEU A 54 -7.21 -1.15 -1.82
C LEU A 54 -8.24 -2.23 -2.16
N GLU A 55 -9.54 -1.96 -2.03
CA GLU A 55 -10.61 -2.87 -2.43
C GLU A 55 -10.66 -3.16 -3.93
N MET A 56 -10.06 -2.28 -4.77
CA MET A 56 -9.85 -2.58 -6.19
C MET A 56 -8.91 -3.78 -6.40
N ILE A 57 -8.14 -4.19 -5.40
CA ILE A 57 -7.39 -5.45 -5.42
C ILE A 57 -8.38 -6.59 -5.15
N HIS A 58 -8.43 -7.55 -6.06
CA HIS A 58 -9.32 -8.70 -5.96
C HIS A 58 -9.17 -9.40 -4.61
N LEU A 59 -10.30 -9.78 -3.98
CA LEU A 59 -10.35 -10.32 -2.63
C LEU A 59 -9.44 -11.55 -2.45
N SER A 60 -9.36 -12.43 -3.46
CA SER A 60 -8.49 -13.62 -3.40
C SER A 60 -7.02 -13.26 -3.17
N ARG A 61 -6.56 -12.12 -3.68
CA ARG A 61 -5.20 -11.63 -3.50
C ARG A 61 -5.01 -10.94 -2.16
N ARG A 62 -6.00 -10.18 -1.70
CA ARG A 62 -5.96 -9.59 -0.35
C ARG A 62 -5.88 -10.66 0.74
N LYS A 63 -6.54 -11.80 0.54
CA LYS A 63 -6.47 -12.96 1.44
C LYS A 63 -5.11 -13.66 1.48
N THR A 64 -4.16 -13.35 0.59
CA THR A 64 -2.79 -13.91 0.67
C THR A 64 -1.89 -13.15 1.63
N VAL A 65 -2.30 -11.96 2.08
CA VAL A 65 -1.56 -11.15 3.04
C VAL A 65 -1.65 -11.83 4.41
N LYS A 66 -0.51 -12.02 5.05
CA LYS A 66 -0.37 -12.65 6.38
C LYS A 66 -0.02 -11.64 7.46
N GLU A 67 0.76 -10.63 7.09
CA GLU A 67 1.17 -9.56 7.99
C GLU A 67 1.01 -8.20 7.30
N VAL A 68 0.60 -7.22 8.08
CA VAL A 68 0.60 -5.81 7.72
C VAL A 68 1.27 -5.06 8.85
N THR A 69 2.23 -4.22 8.51
CA THR A 69 2.75 -3.23 9.46
C THR A 69 2.38 -1.85 8.97
N LEU A 70 2.10 -1.00 9.94
CA LEU A 70 1.73 0.38 9.73
C LEU A 70 2.65 1.19 10.64
N ASP A 71 3.52 1.99 10.04
CA ASP A 71 4.40 2.91 10.75
C ASP A 71 3.79 4.32 10.65
N LEU A 72 3.55 4.94 11.83
CA LEU A 72 2.99 6.28 12.01
C LEU A 72 4.06 7.24 12.53
#